data_AF-A0A9D1VP93-F1
#
_entry.id   AF-A0A9D1VP93-F1
#
_cell.length_a   1.000
_cell.length_b   1.000
_cell.length_c   1.000
_cell.angle_alpha   90.00
_cell.angle_beta   90.00
_cell.angle_gamma   90.00
#
_symmetry.space_group_name_H-M   'P 1'
#
loop_
_entity.id
_entity.type
_entity.pdbx_description
1 polymer ?
#
loop_
_entity_poly.entity_id
_entity_poly.type
_entity_poly.pdbx_seq_one_letter_code
_entity_poly.pdbx_strand_id
1 'polypeptide(L)'
;MRFSETEKRQLIIFAALAYGITYVLGLLMWYGNSTGADLSVFPNAQMLYPAAGVMMAYLFTRKGDQKVPRIFFVTFLVITVLMILCALGSVFLPQSIQAGQMEMSVWMVLVQVVLILGSIVFWITLLVSGKERREACGLRWRNWKKSVLCMLLFFVLYSLRMGISSALGGQMGEFIQLWAVPSTWLYLVTLVLNFFLVVVAFFGEEYGWRYYLQPLLQKRFGLRKGVLLLGVIWGLWHLPLDFFYYTTPDMGVIYVASQIVTCVFIGIFLAYVYMKTRNIWVAVAVHYMNNNLIPMFVGNYSADVLQGQTIAWGDVLASLILNLVIFGWFIFLKPFREKKEA
;
A
#
# COMPACT_ATOMS: atom_id res chain seq x y z
N MET A 1 -19.74 -7.35 -18.48
CA MET A 1 -20.34 -6.09 -18.97
C MET A 1 -19.27 -5.24 -19.65
N ARG A 2 -19.63 -4.44 -20.66
CA ARG A 2 -18.72 -3.44 -21.27
C ARG A 2 -18.64 -2.20 -20.37
N PHE A 3 -17.49 -1.53 -20.36
CA PHE A 3 -17.32 -0.25 -19.66
C PHE A 3 -18.03 0.89 -20.41
N SER A 4 -18.60 1.84 -19.67
CA SER A 4 -19.11 3.08 -20.25
C SER A 4 -17.98 3.97 -20.79
N GLU A 5 -18.30 4.93 -21.66
CA GLU A 5 -17.27 5.86 -22.18
C GLU A 5 -16.63 6.68 -21.06
N THR A 6 -17.40 7.06 -20.03
CA THR A 6 -16.87 7.73 -18.84
C THR A 6 -15.92 6.81 -18.06
N GLU A 7 -16.28 5.54 -17.83
CA GLU A 7 -15.43 4.56 -17.15
C GLU A 7 -14.11 4.34 -17.93
N LYS A 8 -14.17 4.23 -19.26
CA LYS A 8 -12.97 4.11 -20.11
C LYS A 8 -12.06 5.33 -19.96
N ARG A 9 -12.62 6.54 -20.06
CA ARG A 9 -11.86 7.78 -19.91
C ARG A 9 -11.21 7.89 -18.53
N GLN A 10 -11.96 7.57 -17.46
CA GLN A 10 -11.41 7.57 -16.11
C GLN A 10 -10.30 6.53 -15.95
N LEU A 11 -10.46 5.33 -16.53
CA LEU A 11 -9.45 4.27 -16.46
C LEU A 11 -8.16 4.65 -17.18
N ILE A 12 -8.25 5.34 -18.32
CA ILE A 12 -7.07 5.86 -19.04
C ILE A 12 -6.33 6.87 -18.18
N ILE A 13 -7.03 7.84 -17.58
CA ILE A 13 -6.41 8.85 -16.70
C ILE A 13 -5.78 8.16 -15.47
N PHE A 14 -6.51 7.24 -14.83
CA PHE A 14 -6.01 6.46 -13.70
C PHE A 14 -4.74 5.68 -14.07
N ALA A 15 -4.74 4.95 -15.19
CA ALA A 15 -3.59 4.17 -15.62
C ALA A 15 -2.39 5.08 -15.96
N ALA A 16 -2.62 6.21 -16.62
CA ALA A 16 -1.58 7.17 -16.96
C ALA A 16 -0.90 7.76 -15.71
N LEU A 17 -1.64 8.06 -14.65
CA LEU A 17 -1.03 8.55 -13.42
C LEU A 17 -0.44 7.41 -12.57
N ALA A 18 -1.22 6.37 -12.30
CA ALA A 18 -0.79 5.28 -11.42
C ALA A 18 0.40 4.51 -11.98
N TYR A 19 0.44 4.26 -13.30
CA TYR A 19 1.54 3.52 -13.94
C TYR A 19 2.50 4.46 -14.68
N GLY A 20 2.00 5.46 -15.41
CA GLY A 20 2.89 6.35 -16.15
C GLY A 20 3.89 7.08 -15.24
N ILE A 21 3.43 7.64 -14.10
CA ILE A 21 4.34 8.28 -13.14
C ILE A 21 5.30 7.25 -12.54
N THR A 22 4.80 6.09 -12.12
CA THR A 22 5.62 5.01 -11.54
C THR A 22 6.76 4.59 -12.45
N TYR A 23 6.50 4.36 -13.74
CA TYR A 23 7.51 3.88 -14.68
C TYR A 23 8.44 5.01 -15.14
N VAL A 24 7.95 6.26 -15.25
CA VAL A 24 8.82 7.42 -15.50
C VAL A 24 9.79 7.64 -14.33
N LEU A 25 9.30 7.61 -13.09
CA LEU A 25 10.17 7.67 -11.92
C LEU A 25 11.00 6.40 -11.74
N GLY A 26 10.55 5.27 -12.28
CA GLY A 26 11.34 4.04 -12.34
C GLY A 26 12.60 4.17 -13.21
N LEU A 27 12.56 4.95 -14.30
CA LEU A 27 13.77 5.30 -15.06
C LEU A 27 14.73 6.14 -14.22
N LEU A 28 14.19 7.03 -13.39
CA LEU A 28 14.99 7.81 -12.44
C LEU A 28 15.59 6.93 -11.34
N MET A 29 14.85 5.94 -10.84
CA MET A 29 15.36 4.95 -9.90
C MET A 29 16.49 4.12 -10.50
N TRP A 30 16.36 3.68 -11.75
CA TRP A 30 17.44 3.01 -12.47
C TRP A 30 18.71 3.87 -12.52
N TYR A 31 18.55 5.14 -12.91
CA TYR A 31 19.67 6.10 -12.92
C TYR A 31 20.26 6.27 -11.51
N GLY A 32 19.44 6.52 -10.49
CA GLY A 32 19.90 6.69 -9.11
C GLY A 32 20.59 5.45 -8.55
N ASN A 33 20.11 4.25 -8.86
CA ASN A 33 20.75 2.99 -8.48
C ASN A 33 22.15 2.88 -9.11
N SER A 34 22.29 3.25 -10.38
CA SER A 34 23.58 3.21 -11.09
C SER A 34 24.60 4.24 -10.58
N THR A 35 24.15 5.32 -9.94
CA THR A 35 25.00 6.40 -9.41
C THR A 35 25.17 6.35 -7.89
N GLY A 36 24.55 5.38 -7.21
CA GLY A 36 24.58 5.25 -5.74
C GLY A 36 23.74 6.31 -5.01
N ALA A 37 22.75 6.91 -5.66
CA ALA A 37 21.85 7.86 -5.06
C ALA A 37 20.88 7.20 -4.07
N ASP A 38 20.35 7.99 -3.13
CA ASP A 38 19.36 7.52 -2.18
C ASP A 38 17.96 7.38 -2.81
N LEU A 39 17.46 6.15 -2.81
CA LEU A 39 16.16 5.77 -3.37
C LEU A 39 15.09 5.49 -2.31
N SER A 40 15.40 5.66 -1.02
CA SER A 40 14.47 5.36 0.09
C SER A 40 13.22 6.23 0.14
N VAL A 41 13.22 7.36 -0.59
CA VAL A 41 12.06 8.25 -0.76
C VAL A 41 10.98 7.66 -1.67
N PHE A 42 11.39 6.89 -2.69
CA PHE A 42 10.52 6.46 -3.78
C PHE A 42 9.33 5.60 -3.32
N PRO A 43 9.49 4.60 -2.44
CA PRO A 43 8.35 3.80 -1.97
C PRO A 43 7.23 4.67 -1.41
N ASN A 44 7.56 5.60 -0.50
CA ASN A 44 6.58 6.47 0.15
C ASN A 44 5.88 7.40 -0.85
N ALA A 45 6.62 7.96 -1.81
CA ALA A 45 6.03 8.79 -2.85
C ALA A 45 5.09 7.97 -3.76
N GLN A 46 5.55 6.78 -4.16
CA GLN A 46 4.85 5.90 -5.08
C GLN A 46 3.48 5.47 -4.55
N MET A 47 3.36 5.22 -3.26
CA MET A 47 2.08 4.88 -2.61
C MET A 47 0.95 5.89 -2.87
N LEU A 48 1.24 7.16 -3.17
CA LEU A 48 0.21 8.18 -3.42
C LEU A 48 -0.35 8.15 -4.85
N TYR A 49 0.35 7.55 -5.81
CA TYR A 49 0.01 7.67 -7.23
C TYR A 49 -1.36 7.07 -7.61
N PRO A 50 -1.80 5.93 -7.07
CA PRO A 50 -3.07 5.33 -7.46
C PRO A 50 -4.27 6.23 -7.12
N ALA A 51 -4.37 6.73 -5.88
CA ALA A 51 -5.44 7.66 -5.50
C ALA A 51 -5.34 8.99 -6.26
N ALA A 52 -4.14 9.51 -6.50
CA ALA A 52 -3.95 10.71 -7.32
C ALA A 52 -4.56 10.51 -8.72
N GLY A 53 -4.36 9.34 -9.32
CA GLY A 53 -4.99 8.96 -10.59
C GLY A 53 -6.53 8.96 -10.53
N VAL A 54 -7.12 8.41 -9.46
CA VAL A 54 -8.58 8.43 -9.26
C VAL A 54 -9.11 9.85 -9.10
N MET A 55 -8.44 10.65 -8.27
CA MET A 55 -8.85 12.02 -7.99
C MET A 55 -8.77 12.89 -9.23
N MET A 56 -7.70 12.77 -10.02
CA MET A 56 -7.59 13.45 -11.32
C MET A 56 -8.66 13.00 -12.29
N ALA A 57 -8.89 11.68 -12.41
CA ALA A 57 -9.95 11.15 -13.26
C ALA A 57 -11.32 11.73 -12.88
N TYR A 58 -11.65 11.81 -11.59
CA TYR A 58 -12.91 12.36 -11.12
C TYR A 58 -13.00 13.88 -11.32
N LEU A 59 -11.94 14.64 -11.06
CA LEU A 59 -11.93 16.09 -11.30
C LEU A 59 -12.16 16.44 -12.78
N PHE A 60 -11.61 15.65 -13.71
CA PHE A 60 -11.79 15.89 -15.14
C PHE A 60 -13.14 15.42 -15.70
N THR A 61 -13.69 14.33 -15.17
CA THR A 61 -14.91 13.71 -15.71
C THR A 61 -16.18 14.10 -14.97
N ARG A 62 -16.09 14.60 -13.73
CA ARG A 62 -17.22 15.01 -12.88
C ARG A 62 -17.19 16.52 -12.55
N LYS A 63 -16.87 17.36 -13.55
CA LYS A 63 -16.69 18.83 -13.40
C LYS A 63 -17.92 19.61 -12.91
N GLY A 64 -19.13 19.06 -12.94
CA GLY A 64 -20.34 19.69 -12.40
C GLY A 64 -20.83 19.09 -11.09
N ASP A 65 -20.20 18.01 -10.62
CA ASP A 65 -20.73 17.21 -9.54
C ASP A 65 -20.34 17.79 -8.17
N GLN A 66 -21.34 18.35 -7.47
CA GLN A 66 -21.16 18.93 -6.14
C GLN A 66 -20.83 17.90 -5.05
N LYS A 67 -21.02 16.60 -5.34
CA LYS A 67 -20.69 15.51 -4.42
C LYS A 67 -19.20 15.15 -4.41
N VAL A 68 -18.42 15.66 -5.38
CA VAL A 68 -16.96 15.46 -5.39
C VAL A 68 -16.31 16.39 -4.34
N PRO A 69 -15.57 15.86 -3.35
CA PRO A 69 -14.89 16.67 -2.33
C PRO A 69 -13.62 17.29 -2.91
N ARG A 70 -13.76 18.35 -3.72
CA ARG A 70 -12.67 18.94 -4.49
C ARG A 70 -11.49 19.43 -3.65
N ILE A 71 -11.76 20.08 -2.51
CA ILE A 71 -10.70 20.59 -1.63
C ILE A 71 -9.83 19.42 -1.17
N PHE A 72 -10.45 18.36 -0.64
CA PHE A 72 -9.76 17.14 -0.23
C PHE A 72 -8.96 16.50 -1.37
N PHE A 73 -9.53 16.41 -2.58
CA PHE A 73 -8.82 15.86 -3.74
C PHE A 73 -7.62 16.70 -4.16
N VAL A 74 -7.78 18.02 -4.24
CA VAL A 74 -6.67 18.92 -4.58
C VAL A 74 -5.59 18.88 -3.52
N THR A 75 -5.95 18.85 -2.23
CA THR A 75 -4.99 18.68 -1.12
C THR A 75 -4.17 17.41 -1.28
N PHE A 76 -4.80 16.27 -1.55
CA PHE A 76 -4.08 15.01 -1.75
C PHE A 76 -3.14 15.07 -2.98
N LEU A 77 -3.58 15.70 -4.07
CA LEU A 77 -2.75 15.90 -5.26
C LEU A 77 -1.54 16.80 -4.97
N VAL A 78 -1.70 17.86 -4.17
CA VAL A 78 -0.58 18.71 -3.73
C VAL A 78 0.41 17.89 -2.90
N ILE A 79 -0.05 17.08 -1.95
CA ILE A 79 0.83 16.20 -1.15
C ILE A 79 1.57 15.23 -2.09
N THR A 80 0.88 14.66 -3.08
CA THR A 80 1.49 13.76 -4.08
C THR A 80 2.60 14.45 -4.86
N VAL A 81 2.37 15.69 -5.31
CA VAL A 81 3.38 16.48 -6.03
C VAL A 81 4.58 16.78 -5.12
N LEU A 82 4.37 17.16 -3.86
CA LEU A 82 5.46 17.39 -2.91
C LEU A 82 6.31 16.13 -2.72
N MET A 83 5.68 14.96 -2.59
CA MET A 83 6.38 13.69 -2.45
C MET A 83 7.19 13.34 -3.71
N ILE A 84 6.66 13.61 -4.91
CA ILE A 84 7.39 13.46 -6.18
C ILE A 84 8.60 14.40 -6.20
N LEU A 85 8.44 15.66 -5.80
CA LEU A 85 9.55 16.62 -5.74
C LEU A 85 10.64 16.17 -4.77
N CYS A 86 10.29 15.58 -3.63
CA CYS A 86 11.26 14.97 -2.73
C CYS A 86 12.01 13.79 -3.38
N ALA A 87 11.32 12.93 -4.15
CA ALA A 87 11.96 11.82 -4.86
C ALA A 87 12.91 12.31 -5.96
N LEU A 88 12.55 13.37 -6.68
CA LEU A 88 13.45 14.01 -7.65
C LEU A 88 14.67 14.61 -6.92
N GLY A 89 14.44 15.30 -5.80
CA GLY A 89 15.47 15.89 -4.97
C GLY A 89 16.49 14.87 -4.46
N SER A 90 16.04 13.69 -4.03
CA SER A 90 16.94 12.65 -3.50
C SER A 90 17.94 12.13 -4.52
N VAL A 91 17.60 12.21 -5.81
CA VAL A 91 18.48 11.76 -6.91
C VAL A 91 19.32 12.90 -7.48
N PHE A 92 18.74 14.08 -7.69
CA PHE A 92 19.44 15.19 -8.36
C PHE A 92 20.22 16.10 -7.41
N LEU A 93 19.85 16.12 -6.13
CA LEU A 93 20.45 16.97 -5.10
C LEU A 93 20.70 16.16 -3.82
N PRO A 94 21.47 15.06 -3.88
CA PRO A 94 21.68 14.21 -2.71
C PRO A 94 22.32 15.02 -1.57
N GLN A 95 21.68 15.00 -0.41
CA GLN A 95 22.13 15.69 0.79
C GLN A 95 21.91 14.80 2.00
N SER A 96 22.92 14.75 2.86
CA SER A 96 22.88 14.01 4.11
C SER A 96 23.21 14.93 5.29
N ILE A 97 22.66 14.58 6.45
CA ILE A 97 22.95 15.20 7.74
C ILE A 97 23.53 14.14 8.66
N GLN A 98 24.55 14.53 9.41
CA GLN A 98 25.16 13.69 10.45
C GLN A 98 24.41 13.91 11.76
N ALA A 99 23.82 12.85 12.29
CA ALA A 99 23.17 12.80 13.58
C ALA A 99 23.93 11.83 14.50
N GLY A 100 24.97 12.33 15.17
CA GLY A 100 25.89 11.49 15.92
C GLY A 100 26.75 10.63 15.00
N GLN A 101 26.65 9.30 15.12
CA GLN A 101 27.33 8.34 14.23
C GLN A 101 26.46 7.89 13.05
N MET A 102 25.24 8.39 12.92
CA MET A 102 24.32 8.03 11.86
C MET A 102 24.27 9.11 10.79
N GLU A 103 24.46 8.70 9.53
CA GLU A 103 24.22 9.55 8.38
C GLU A 103 22.77 9.35 7.91
N MET A 104 22.02 10.44 7.81
CA MET A 104 20.61 10.41 7.39
C MET A 104 20.42 11.25 6.13
N SER A 105 19.64 10.72 5.19
CA SER A 105 19.18 11.48 4.03
C SER A 105 18.26 12.63 4.43
N VAL A 106 18.60 13.85 4.02
CA VAL A 106 17.76 15.05 4.24
C VAL A 106 16.39 14.86 3.56
N TRP A 107 16.37 14.23 2.40
CA TRP A 107 15.15 14.00 1.64
C TRP A 107 14.22 13.02 2.34
N MET A 108 14.77 12.01 3.03
CA MET A 108 13.95 11.13 3.87
C MET A 108 13.33 11.86 5.05
N VAL A 109 14.07 12.75 5.71
CA VAL A 109 13.51 13.58 6.78
C VAL A 109 12.38 14.46 6.24
N LEU A 110 12.59 15.11 5.10
CA LEU A 110 11.56 15.92 4.44
C LEU A 110 10.32 15.11 4.07
N VAL A 111 10.49 13.89 3.56
CA VAL A 111 9.38 12.98 3.27
C VAL A 111 8.57 12.65 4.51
N GLN A 112 9.23 12.36 5.65
CA GLN A 112 8.51 12.11 6.90
C GLN A 112 7.73 13.36 7.34
N VAL A 113 8.31 14.55 7.22
CA VAL A 113 7.61 15.81 7.52
C VAL A 113 6.41 16.01 6.58
N VAL A 114 6.56 15.78 5.28
CA VAL A 114 5.47 15.88 4.29
C VAL A 114 4.38 14.85 4.57
N LEU A 115 4.72 13.62 4.95
CA LEU A 115 3.73 12.60 5.32
C LEU A 115 2.96 12.99 6.58
N ILE A 116 3.65 13.43 7.63
CA ILE A 116 3.04 13.83 8.92
C ILE A 116 2.13 15.04 8.72
N LEU A 117 2.65 16.15 8.21
CA LEU A 117 1.87 17.36 7.99
C LEU A 117 0.78 17.14 6.93
N GLY A 118 1.11 16.41 5.87
CA GLY A 118 0.17 16.01 4.82
C GLY A 118 -0.99 15.20 5.37
N SER A 119 -0.73 14.24 6.27
CA SER A 119 -1.78 13.44 6.92
C SER A 119 -2.66 14.27 7.84
N ILE A 120 -2.10 15.26 8.56
CA ILE A 120 -2.89 16.20 9.38
C ILE A 120 -3.84 17.00 8.49
N VAL A 121 -3.33 17.62 7.41
CA VAL A 121 -4.14 18.41 6.48
C VAL A 121 -5.15 17.52 5.73
N PHE A 122 -4.77 16.29 5.40
CA PHE A 122 -5.64 15.27 4.82
C PHE A 122 -6.84 14.98 5.73
N TRP A 123 -6.63 14.76 7.02
CA TRP A 123 -7.72 14.53 7.97
C TRP A 123 -8.63 15.74 8.10
N ILE A 124 -8.06 16.94 8.22
CA ILE A 124 -8.83 18.19 8.32
C ILE A 124 -9.73 18.36 7.10
N THR A 125 -9.15 18.29 5.90
CA THR A 125 -9.90 18.50 4.64
C THR A 125 -10.91 17.38 4.36
N LEU A 126 -10.63 16.15 4.76
CA LEU A 126 -11.58 15.04 4.74
C LEU A 126 -12.78 15.34 5.63
N LEU A 127 -12.56 15.77 6.87
CA LEU A 127 -13.63 16.04 7.83
C LEU A 127 -14.50 17.23 7.40
N VAL A 128 -13.87 18.31 6.92
CA VAL A 128 -14.54 19.52 6.40
C VAL A 128 -15.37 19.24 5.15
N SER A 129 -15.07 18.19 4.37
CA SER A 129 -15.81 17.83 3.15
C SER A 129 -17.28 17.48 3.39
N GLY A 130 -17.71 17.29 4.63
CA GLY A 130 -19.10 16.97 4.97
C GLY A 130 -19.45 15.50 4.79
N LYS A 131 -20.58 15.08 5.35
CA LYS A 131 -20.98 13.65 5.35
C LYS A 131 -21.42 13.18 3.96
N GLU A 132 -22.12 14.02 3.21
CA GLU A 132 -22.67 13.65 1.89
C GLU A 132 -21.57 13.42 0.85
N ARG A 133 -20.61 14.35 0.72
CA ARG A 133 -19.50 14.20 -0.24
C ARG A 133 -18.62 13.00 0.09
N ARG A 134 -18.34 12.79 1.39
CA ARG A 134 -17.62 11.59 1.84
C ARG A 134 -18.35 10.30 1.50
N GLU A 135 -19.67 10.27 1.66
CA GLU A 135 -20.48 9.10 1.29
C GLU A 135 -20.42 8.82 -0.21
N ALA A 136 -20.58 9.85 -1.03
CA ALA A 136 -20.58 9.75 -2.50
C ALA A 136 -19.23 9.29 -3.09
N CYS A 137 -18.15 9.41 -2.33
CA CYS A 137 -16.82 8.94 -2.70
C CYS A 137 -16.34 7.76 -1.85
N GLY A 138 -17.23 7.08 -1.11
CA GLY A 138 -16.87 5.89 -0.33
C GLY A 138 -15.91 6.13 0.84
N LEU A 139 -15.77 7.37 1.28
CA LEU A 139 -14.85 7.81 2.34
C LEU A 139 -15.48 7.76 3.74
N ARG A 140 -16.71 7.27 3.88
CA ARG A 140 -17.35 7.12 5.19
C ARG A 140 -16.97 5.82 5.86
N TRP A 141 -16.76 5.92 7.17
CA TRP A 141 -16.65 4.75 8.02
C TRP A 141 -17.98 3.99 8.08
N ARG A 142 -17.92 2.66 7.94
CA ARG A 142 -19.08 1.76 8.03
C ARG A 142 -18.74 0.50 8.81
N ASN A 143 -19.76 -0.13 9.39
CA ASN A 143 -19.69 -1.46 9.99
C ASN A 143 -18.57 -1.64 11.04
N TRP A 144 -18.46 -0.71 11.99
CA TRP A 144 -17.32 -0.64 12.91
C TRP A 144 -17.00 -1.96 13.65
N LYS A 145 -18.01 -2.73 14.07
CA LYS A 145 -17.79 -4.04 14.74
C LYS A 145 -17.05 -5.02 13.81
N LYS A 146 -17.47 -5.09 12.55
CA LYS A 146 -16.81 -5.92 11.53
C LYS A 146 -15.42 -5.37 11.19
N SER A 147 -15.27 -4.05 11.16
CA SER A 147 -13.97 -3.39 10.95
C SER A 147 -12.94 -3.83 12.00
N VAL A 148 -13.28 -3.72 13.29
CA VAL A 148 -12.39 -4.12 14.38
C VAL A 148 -12.06 -5.61 14.31
N LEU A 149 -13.07 -6.46 14.09
CA LEU A 149 -12.85 -7.90 13.95
C LEU A 149 -11.94 -8.24 12.76
N CYS A 150 -12.08 -7.58 11.62
CA CYS A 150 -11.23 -7.80 10.46
C CYS A 150 -9.77 -7.37 10.70
N MET A 151 -9.54 -6.25 11.42
CA MET A 151 -8.18 -5.81 11.78
C MET A 151 -7.52 -6.77 12.77
N LEU A 152 -8.25 -7.22 13.80
CA LEU A 152 -7.76 -8.24 14.74
C LEU A 152 -7.49 -9.58 14.05
N LEU A 153 -8.39 -10.01 13.15
CA LEU A 153 -8.19 -11.22 12.36
C LEU A 153 -6.92 -11.11 11.51
N PHE A 154 -6.67 -9.96 10.87
CA PHE A 154 -5.44 -9.75 10.11
C PHE A 154 -4.20 -9.86 11.00
N PHE A 155 -4.20 -9.20 12.17
CA PHE A 155 -3.10 -9.29 13.12
C PHE A 155 -2.78 -10.73 13.50
N VAL A 156 -3.81 -11.51 13.86
CA VAL A 156 -3.65 -12.92 14.23
C VAL A 156 -3.12 -13.76 13.06
N LEU A 157 -3.68 -13.59 11.86
CA LEU A 157 -3.23 -14.34 10.67
C LEU A 157 -1.80 -13.97 10.28
N TYR A 158 -1.44 -12.70 10.41
CA TYR A 158 -0.09 -12.21 10.15
C TYR A 158 0.90 -12.78 11.17
N SER A 159 0.59 -12.71 12.47
CA SER A 159 1.41 -13.31 13.53
C SER A 159 1.56 -14.82 13.34
N LEU A 160 0.49 -15.52 12.94
CA LEU A 160 0.53 -16.95 12.62
C LEU A 160 1.43 -17.22 11.42
N ARG A 161 1.33 -16.42 10.34
CA ARG A 161 2.22 -16.51 9.17
C ARG A 161 3.68 -16.39 9.58
N MET A 162 4.00 -15.38 10.39
CA MET A 162 5.37 -15.16 10.88
C MET A 162 5.83 -16.31 11.77
N GLY A 163 5.00 -16.78 12.70
CA GLY A 163 5.34 -17.91 13.57
C GLY A 163 5.59 -19.22 12.82
N ILE A 164 4.79 -19.53 11.80
CA ILE A 164 5.03 -20.69 10.93
C ILE A 164 6.35 -20.53 10.17
N SER A 165 6.61 -19.35 9.61
CA SER A 165 7.87 -19.07 8.91
C SER A 165 9.08 -19.24 9.82
N SER A 166 9.02 -18.70 11.05
CA SER A 166 10.08 -18.84 12.05
C SER A 166 10.26 -20.30 12.48
N ALA A 167 9.17 -21.07 12.63
CA ALA A 167 9.25 -22.50 12.96
C ALA A 167 9.94 -23.31 11.85
N LEU A 168 9.56 -23.07 10.59
CA LEU A 168 10.16 -23.74 9.43
C LEU A 168 11.64 -23.35 9.26
N GLY A 169 12.01 -22.12 9.63
CA GLY A 169 13.39 -21.63 9.63
C GLY A 169 14.22 -22.01 10.86
N GLY A 170 13.66 -22.77 11.82
CA GLY A 170 14.36 -23.15 13.06
C GLY A 170 14.52 -22.01 14.08
N GLN A 171 13.86 -20.87 13.88
CA GLN A 171 13.94 -19.64 14.68
C GLN A 171 12.72 -19.46 15.61
N MET A 172 12.00 -20.54 15.95
CA MET A 172 10.81 -20.45 16.80
C MET A 172 11.13 -19.86 18.19
N GLY A 173 12.32 -20.12 18.72
CA GLY A 173 12.78 -19.54 19.99
C GLY A 173 12.83 -18.01 19.93
N GLU A 174 13.43 -17.44 18.89
CA GLU A 174 13.50 -15.98 18.66
C GLU A 174 12.10 -15.39 18.52
N PHE A 175 11.23 -16.04 17.74
CA PHE A 175 9.84 -15.62 17.57
C PHE A 175 9.08 -15.54 18.90
N ILE A 176 9.25 -16.54 19.77
CA ILE A 176 8.61 -16.54 21.10
C ILE A 176 9.19 -15.41 21.97
N GLN A 177 10.51 -15.21 21.93
CA GLN A 177 11.19 -14.17 22.70
C GLN A 177 10.74 -12.76 22.33
N LEU A 178 10.41 -12.50 21.06
CA LEU A 178 9.88 -11.18 20.63
C LEU A 178 8.70 -10.72 21.50
N TRP A 179 7.81 -11.64 21.89
CA TRP A 179 6.63 -11.32 22.69
C TRP A 179 6.93 -11.04 24.17
N ALA A 180 8.08 -11.49 24.67
CA ALA A 180 8.54 -11.22 26.03
C ALA A 180 9.20 -9.84 26.19
N VAL A 181 9.63 -9.21 25.09
CA VAL A 181 10.34 -7.93 25.13
C VAL A 181 9.36 -6.74 25.23
N PRO A 182 9.51 -5.82 26.19
CA PRO A 182 8.64 -4.65 26.33
C PRO A 182 8.59 -3.72 25.10
N SER A 183 9.69 -3.63 24.34
CA SER A 183 9.75 -2.79 23.14
C SER A 183 8.77 -3.24 22.05
N THR A 184 8.48 -4.53 21.95
CA THR A 184 7.47 -5.08 21.02
C THR A 184 6.09 -4.49 21.31
N TRP A 185 5.69 -4.47 22.58
CA TRP A 185 4.41 -3.91 23.00
C TRP A 185 4.35 -2.40 22.84
N LEU A 186 5.45 -1.71 23.14
CA LEU A 186 5.57 -0.27 22.89
C LEU A 186 5.43 0.04 21.40
N TYR A 187 6.09 -0.74 20.53
CA TYR A 187 5.98 -0.60 19.09
C TYR A 187 4.54 -0.80 18.58
N LEU A 188 3.82 -1.81 19.08
CA LEU A 188 2.41 -2.00 18.73
C LEU A 188 1.53 -0.80 19.11
N VAL A 189 1.80 -0.15 20.25
CA VAL A 189 1.10 1.07 20.66
C VAL A 189 1.47 2.24 19.74
N THR A 190 2.76 2.41 19.40
CA THR A 190 3.19 3.50 18.50
C THR A 190 2.65 3.32 17.08
N LEU A 191 2.48 2.09 16.59
CA LEU A 191 1.83 1.82 15.30
C LEU A 191 0.41 2.39 15.22
N VAL A 192 -0.36 2.31 16.29
CA VAL A 192 -1.73 2.86 16.31
C VAL A 192 -1.71 4.38 16.17
N LEU A 193 -0.77 5.07 16.83
CA LEU A 193 -0.62 6.52 16.72
C LEU A 193 -0.08 6.90 15.34
N ASN A 194 0.95 6.19 14.88
CA ASN A 194 1.63 6.48 13.62
C ASN A 194 0.72 6.26 12.42
N PHE A 195 -0.24 5.34 12.47
CA PHE A 195 -1.28 5.19 11.44
C PHE A 195 -1.92 6.53 11.05
N PHE A 196 -2.26 7.39 12.01
CA PHE A 196 -2.90 8.67 11.73
C PHE A 196 -1.94 9.70 11.11
N LEU A 197 -0.63 9.54 11.33
CA LEU A 197 0.42 10.43 10.87
C LEU A 197 0.94 10.06 9.47
N VAL A 198 0.76 8.82 9.02
CA VAL A 198 1.18 8.37 7.68
C VAL A 198 0.05 7.81 6.83
N VAL A 199 -1.21 8.02 7.22
CA VAL A 199 -2.41 7.47 6.55
C VAL A 199 -2.44 7.79 5.05
N VAL A 200 -1.90 8.94 4.65
CA VAL A 200 -1.97 9.44 3.26
C VAL A 200 -1.35 8.46 2.27
N ALA A 201 -0.26 7.78 2.65
CA ALA A 201 0.41 6.80 1.79
C ALA A 201 -0.48 5.56 1.56
N PHE A 202 -0.95 4.95 2.65
CA PHE A 202 -1.78 3.73 2.58
C PHE A 202 -3.16 4.00 1.98
N PHE A 203 -3.74 5.18 2.24
CA PHE A 203 -4.94 5.64 1.55
C PHE A 203 -4.69 5.81 0.06
N GLY A 204 -3.52 6.33 -0.30
CA GLY A 204 -3.07 6.52 -1.67
C GLY A 204 -3.19 5.24 -2.50
N GLU A 205 -2.75 4.12 -1.96
CA GLU A 205 -2.85 2.84 -2.63
C GLU A 205 -4.27 2.28 -2.61
N GLU A 206 -4.86 2.09 -1.43
CA GLU A 206 -6.12 1.34 -1.32
C GLU A 206 -7.30 2.08 -1.98
N TYR A 207 -7.30 3.42 -1.99
CA TYR A 207 -8.32 4.19 -2.70
C TYR A 207 -8.22 4.00 -4.23
N GLY A 208 -7.01 3.83 -4.77
CA GLY A 208 -6.81 3.44 -6.17
C GLY A 208 -7.18 1.98 -6.43
N TRP A 209 -6.65 1.06 -5.61
CA TRP A 209 -6.78 -0.37 -5.86
C TRP A 209 -8.14 -0.93 -5.47
N ARG A 210 -8.61 -0.73 -4.24
CA ARG A 210 -9.84 -1.39 -3.71
C ARG A 210 -11.08 -0.59 -3.97
N TYR A 211 -11.02 0.73 -3.82
CA TYR A 211 -12.19 1.57 -4.05
C TYR A 211 -12.47 1.75 -5.55
N TYR A 212 -11.43 2.02 -6.36
CA TYR A 212 -11.62 2.34 -7.77
C TYR A 212 -11.42 1.15 -8.73
N LEU A 213 -10.25 0.51 -8.74
CA LEU A 213 -9.93 -0.48 -9.77
C LEU A 213 -10.61 -1.85 -9.52
N GLN A 214 -10.69 -2.29 -8.26
CA GLN A 214 -11.27 -3.58 -7.91
C GLN A 214 -12.72 -3.73 -8.40
N PRO A 215 -13.66 -2.78 -8.15
CA PRO A 215 -15.04 -2.93 -8.63
C PRO A 215 -15.13 -2.99 -10.15
N LEU A 216 -14.27 -2.26 -10.88
CA LEU A 216 -14.22 -2.30 -12.35
C LEU A 216 -13.77 -3.68 -12.87
N LEU A 217 -12.71 -4.24 -12.28
CA LEU A 217 -12.23 -5.58 -12.64
C LEU A 217 -13.24 -6.66 -12.26
N GLN A 218 -13.88 -6.55 -11.09
CA GLN A 218 -14.93 -7.46 -10.66
C GLN A 218 -16.17 -7.41 -11.56
N LYS A 219 -16.58 -6.21 -12.02
CA LYS A 219 -17.67 -6.01 -12.99
C LYS A 219 -17.37 -6.66 -14.34
N ARG A 220 -16.11 -6.68 -14.76
CA ARG A 220 -15.71 -7.22 -16.07
C ARG A 220 -15.42 -8.72 -16.05
N PHE A 221 -14.70 -9.20 -15.03
CA PHE A 221 -14.16 -10.57 -14.98
C PHE A 221 -14.83 -11.45 -13.92
N GLY A 222 -15.70 -10.90 -13.08
CA GLY A 222 -16.31 -11.56 -11.92
C GLY A 222 -15.50 -11.36 -10.65
N LEU A 223 -16.12 -11.64 -9.49
CA LEU A 223 -15.56 -11.29 -8.17
C LEU A 223 -14.16 -11.86 -7.92
N ARG A 224 -13.98 -13.17 -8.17
CA ARG A 224 -12.72 -13.88 -7.92
C ARG A 224 -11.63 -13.50 -8.91
N LYS A 225 -11.91 -13.62 -10.21
CA LYS A 225 -10.95 -13.29 -11.27
C LYS A 225 -10.54 -11.82 -11.22
N GLY A 226 -11.47 -10.92 -10.91
CA GLY A 226 -11.17 -9.49 -10.78
C GLY A 226 -10.19 -9.18 -9.64
N VAL A 227 -10.28 -9.91 -8.52
CA VAL A 227 -9.36 -9.74 -7.37
C VAL A 227 -8.00 -10.37 -7.63
N LEU A 228 -7.97 -11.57 -8.23
CA LEU A 228 -6.71 -12.20 -8.63
C LEU A 228 -5.96 -11.34 -9.66
N LEU A 229 -6.67 -10.83 -10.66
CA LEU A 229 -6.10 -9.93 -11.66
C LEU A 229 -5.60 -8.64 -11.03
N LEU A 230 -6.34 -8.05 -10.08
CA LEU A 230 -5.88 -6.89 -9.34
C LEU A 230 -4.59 -7.17 -8.57
N GLY A 231 -4.46 -8.35 -7.96
CA GLY A 231 -3.24 -8.76 -7.27
C GLY A 231 -2.02 -8.77 -8.18
N VAL A 232 -2.15 -9.34 -9.39
CA VAL A 232 -1.08 -9.34 -10.40
C VAL A 232 -0.76 -7.92 -10.88
N ILE A 233 -1.80 -7.14 -11.19
CA ILE A 233 -1.67 -5.74 -11.63
C ILE A 233 -0.92 -4.92 -10.56
N TRP A 234 -1.32 -5.07 -9.28
CA TRP A 234 -0.67 -4.40 -8.16
C TRP A 234 0.77 -4.88 -7.93
N GLY A 235 1.06 -6.18 -8.09
CA GLY A 235 2.44 -6.70 -8.05
C GLY A 235 3.32 -6.06 -9.14
N LEU A 236 2.86 -6.05 -10.39
CA LEU A 236 3.60 -5.44 -11.51
C LEU A 236 3.78 -3.92 -11.41
N TRP A 237 2.96 -3.25 -10.61
CA TRP A 237 3.14 -1.83 -10.32
C TRP A 237 4.37 -1.55 -9.46
N HIS A 238 4.85 -2.52 -8.66
CA HIS A 238 6.06 -2.37 -7.85
C HIS A 238 7.35 -2.56 -8.63
N LEU A 239 7.29 -2.94 -9.91
CA LEU A 239 8.45 -3.38 -10.69
C LEU A 239 9.69 -2.46 -10.57
N PRO A 240 9.60 -1.12 -10.64
CA PRO A 240 10.78 -0.28 -10.42
C PRO A 240 11.37 -0.37 -9.01
N LEU A 241 10.53 -0.44 -7.98
CA LEU A 241 10.96 -0.61 -6.59
C LEU A 241 11.61 -1.98 -6.39
N ASP A 242 11.03 -3.03 -6.97
CA ASP A 242 11.55 -4.39 -6.89
C ASP A 242 12.98 -4.45 -7.42
N PHE A 243 13.26 -3.86 -8.59
CA PHE A 243 14.58 -3.92 -9.21
C PHE A 243 15.64 -3.00 -8.57
N PHE A 244 15.23 -1.84 -8.06
CA PHE A 244 16.19 -0.76 -7.75
C PHE A 244 16.24 -0.35 -6.28
N TYR A 245 15.28 -0.78 -5.45
CA TYR A 245 15.23 -0.43 -4.03
C TYR A 245 15.12 -1.65 -3.12
N TYR A 246 14.12 -2.50 -3.35
CA TYR A 246 13.87 -3.64 -2.48
C TYR A 246 14.92 -4.74 -2.63
N THR A 247 15.49 -4.91 -3.82
CA THR A 247 16.62 -5.81 -4.07
C THR A 247 17.60 -5.20 -5.07
N THR A 248 18.52 -6.00 -5.58
CA THR A 248 19.47 -5.62 -6.63
C THR A 248 18.95 -6.03 -8.02
N PRO A 249 19.38 -5.36 -9.11
CA PRO A 249 18.85 -5.61 -10.44
C PRO A 249 18.97 -7.07 -10.93
N ASP A 250 20.00 -7.80 -10.49
CA ASP A 250 20.22 -9.21 -10.81
C ASP A 250 19.19 -10.15 -10.16
N MET A 251 18.64 -9.79 -9.00
CA MET A 251 17.57 -10.52 -8.31
C MET A 251 16.16 -10.00 -8.62
N GLY A 252 16.05 -8.90 -9.37
CA GLY A 252 14.78 -8.20 -9.61
C GLY A 252 13.65 -9.09 -10.13
N VAL A 253 13.95 -10.06 -11.01
CA VAL A 253 12.94 -11.01 -11.52
C VAL A 253 12.37 -11.91 -10.42
N ILE A 254 13.23 -12.43 -9.53
CA ILE A 254 12.80 -13.29 -8.42
C ILE A 254 11.97 -12.46 -7.44
N TYR A 255 12.40 -11.23 -7.16
CA TYR A 255 11.67 -10.33 -6.27
C TYR A 255 10.30 -9.94 -6.84
N VAL A 256 10.20 -9.61 -8.13
CA VAL A 256 8.89 -9.38 -8.80
C VAL A 256 7.96 -10.58 -8.66
N ALA A 257 8.48 -11.80 -8.80
CA ALA A 257 7.67 -13.01 -8.59
C ALA A 257 7.18 -13.11 -7.14
N SER A 258 8.05 -12.86 -6.16
CA SER A 258 7.69 -12.80 -4.73
C SER A 258 6.66 -11.69 -4.42
N GLN A 259 6.83 -10.52 -5.04
CA GLN A 259 5.94 -9.38 -4.89
C GLN A 259 4.55 -9.68 -5.47
N ILE A 260 4.47 -10.30 -6.63
CA ILE A 260 3.19 -10.75 -7.21
C ILE A 260 2.50 -11.77 -6.30
N VAL A 261 3.23 -12.74 -5.76
CA VAL A 261 2.69 -13.70 -4.77
C VAL A 261 2.08 -12.93 -3.60
N THR A 262 2.85 -12.03 -2.99
CA THR A 262 2.41 -11.23 -1.84
C THR A 262 1.18 -10.39 -2.18
N CYS A 263 1.21 -9.62 -3.27
CA CYS A 263 0.10 -8.76 -3.71
C CYS A 263 -1.16 -9.55 -4.04
N VAL A 264 -1.05 -10.76 -4.60
CA VAL A 264 -2.21 -11.63 -4.87
C VAL A 264 -2.86 -12.09 -3.57
N PHE A 265 -2.09 -12.66 -2.64
CA PHE A 265 -2.68 -13.26 -1.44
C PHE A 265 -3.12 -12.23 -0.40
N ILE A 266 -2.30 -11.21 -0.14
CA ILE A 266 -2.73 -10.07 0.69
C ILE A 266 -3.88 -9.33 0.00
N GLY A 267 -3.85 -9.20 -1.33
CA GLY A 267 -4.94 -8.63 -2.12
C GLY A 267 -6.26 -9.37 -1.98
N ILE A 268 -6.25 -10.71 -1.88
CA ILE A 268 -7.45 -11.51 -1.57
C ILE A 268 -8.03 -11.11 -0.21
N PHE A 269 -7.19 -10.99 0.82
CA PHE A 269 -7.64 -10.62 2.16
C PHE A 269 -8.14 -9.16 2.22
N LEU A 270 -7.41 -8.22 1.59
CA LEU A 270 -7.82 -6.82 1.46
C LEU A 270 -9.18 -6.69 0.74
N ALA A 271 -9.38 -7.44 -0.35
CA ALA A 271 -10.66 -7.51 -1.04
C ALA A 271 -11.76 -8.07 -0.13
N TYR A 272 -11.48 -9.15 0.62
CA TYR A 272 -12.42 -9.74 1.58
C TYR A 272 -12.87 -8.72 2.62
N VAL A 273 -11.93 -8.04 3.30
CA VAL A 273 -12.27 -7.07 4.35
C VAL A 273 -13.02 -5.88 3.77
N TYR A 274 -12.65 -5.39 2.59
CA TYR A 274 -13.36 -4.30 1.93
C TYR A 274 -14.79 -4.69 1.58
N MET A 275 -15.00 -5.87 0.99
CA MET A 275 -16.34 -6.37 0.61
C MET A 275 -17.21 -6.67 1.84
N LYS A 276 -16.61 -7.19 2.92
CA LYS A 276 -17.30 -7.54 4.18
C LYS A 276 -17.71 -6.31 4.98
N THR A 277 -16.87 -5.29 5.02
CA THR A 277 -17.06 -4.09 5.86
C THR A 277 -17.67 -2.91 5.09
N ARG A 278 -17.55 -2.88 3.75
CA ARG A 278 -17.90 -1.73 2.90
C ARG A 278 -17.24 -0.44 3.41
N ASN A 279 -16.00 -0.56 3.87
CA ASN A 279 -15.27 0.50 4.54
C ASN A 279 -13.83 0.51 4.05
N ILE A 280 -13.45 1.54 3.29
CA ILE A 280 -12.10 1.64 2.71
C ILE A 280 -11.02 1.77 3.77
N TRP A 281 -11.33 2.42 4.90
CA TRP A 281 -10.37 2.65 5.98
C TRP A 281 -9.88 1.36 6.64
N VAL A 282 -10.65 0.28 6.56
CA VAL A 282 -10.22 -1.04 7.06
C VAL A 282 -9.16 -1.64 6.14
N ALA A 283 -9.31 -1.49 4.81
CA ALA A 283 -8.28 -1.92 3.87
C ALA A 283 -7.00 -1.10 4.05
N VAL A 284 -7.14 0.23 4.23
CA VAL A 284 -6.02 1.14 4.54
C VAL A 284 -5.30 0.71 5.82
N ALA A 285 -6.02 0.43 6.90
CA ALA A 285 -5.43 -0.01 8.17
C ALA A 285 -4.77 -1.39 8.07
N VAL A 286 -5.39 -2.35 7.38
CA VAL A 286 -4.81 -3.68 7.18
C VAL A 286 -3.54 -3.61 6.33
N HIS A 287 -3.53 -2.80 5.28
CA HIS A 287 -2.33 -2.57 4.47
C HIS A 287 -1.25 -1.86 5.30
N TYR A 288 -1.62 -0.85 6.10
CA TYR A 288 -0.70 -0.23 7.06
C TYR A 288 -0.04 -1.25 7.99
N MET A 289 -0.83 -2.14 8.58
CA MET A 289 -0.34 -3.22 9.43
C MET A 289 0.59 -4.17 8.66
N ASN A 290 0.27 -4.53 7.42
CA ASN A 290 1.11 -5.41 6.61
C ASN A 290 2.54 -4.86 6.47
N ASN A 291 2.68 -3.58 6.16
CA ASN A 291 3.99 -2.99 5.87
C ASN A 291 4.76 -2.68 7.17
N ASN A 292 4.07 -2.36 8.26
CA ASN A 292 4.70 -1.92 9.50
C ASN A 292 4.84 -3.02 10.56
N LEU A 293 4.28 -4.23 10.35
CA LEU A 293 4.55 -5.35 11.25
C LEU A 293 5.87 -6.07 10.91
N ILE A 294 6.38 -5.93 9.69
CA ILE A 294 7.64 -6.58 9.25
C ILE A 294 8.82 -6.24 10.19
N PRO A 295 9.13 -4.96 10.47
CA PRO A 295 10.28 -4.60 11.33
C PRO A 295 10.19 -5.23 12.73
N MET A 296 8.99 -5.28 13.30
CA MET A 296 8.74 -5.92 14.59
C MET A 296 9.07 -7.42 14.57
N PHE A 297 8.62 -8.14 13.55
CA PHE A 297 8.83 -9.60 13.48
C PHE A 297 10.24 -10.00 13.05
N VAL A 298 10.99 -9.10 12.42
CA VAL A 298 12.43 -9.29 12.16
C VAL A 298 13.27 -8.92 13.39
N GLY A 299 12.67 -8.30 14.42
CA GLY A 299 13.38 -7.83 15.62
C GLY A 299 14.27 -6.61 15.36
N ASN A 300 14.15 -5.99 14.18
CA ASN A 300 14.85 -4.78 13.80
C ASN A 300 13.81 -3.72 13.42
N TYR A 301 13.64 -2.74 14.30
CA TYR A 301 12.64 -1.68 14.16
C TYR A 301 13.00 -0.59 13.14
N SER A 302 14.08 -0.76 12.37
CA SER A 302 14.42 0.13 11.24
C SER A 302 13.57 -0.16 10.01
N ALA A 303 13.28 0.87 9.22
CA ALA A 303 12.67 0.71 7.90
C ALA A 303 13.62 0.10 6.86
N ASP A 304 14.93 0.16 7.11
CA ASP A 304 15.97 -0.35 6.19
C ASP A 304 15.89 -1.87 5.99
N VAL A 305 15.17 -2.58 6.87
CA VAL A 305 14.88 -4.01 6.74
C VAL A 305 14.12 -4.37 5.47
N LEU A 306 13.59 -3.39 4.74
CA LEU A 306 12.91 -3.58 3.46
C LEU A 306 13.82 -3.35 2.25
N GLN A 307 15.02 -2.78 2.45
CA GLN A 307 15.95 -2.43 1.37
C GLN A 307 16.97 -3.55 1.14
N GLY A 308 17.43 -3.70 -0.11
CA GLY A 308 18.59 -4.56 -0.44
C GLY A 308 18.41 -6.04 -0.05
N GLN A 309 17.18 -6.54 -0.07
CA GLN A 309 16.83 -7.89 0.31
C GLN A 309 17.46 -8.91 -0.62
N THR A 310 17.88 -10.03 -0.05
CA THR A 310 18.32 -11.22 -0.81
C THR A 310 17.20 -12.25 -0.80
N ILE A 311 16.93 -12.86 -1.95
CA ILE A 311 15.85 -13.85 -2.08
C ILE A 311 16.23 -14.94 -3.08
N ALA A 312 15.91 -16.19 -2.74
CA ALA A 312 16.04 -17.34 -3.61
C ALA A 312 14.67 -17.83 -4.10
N TRP A 313 14.66 -18.61 -5.19
CA TRP A 313 13.42 -19.22 -5.71
C TRP A 313 12.73 -20.15 -4.69
N GLY A 314 13.51 -20.78 -3.80
CA GLY A 314 12.97 -21.57 -2.69
C GLY A 314 12.08 -20.75 -1.75
N ASP A 315 12.48 -19.50 -1.45
CA ASP A 315 11.73 -18.58 -0.60
C ASP A 315 10.42 -18.15 -1.27
N VAL A 316 10.44 -17.94 -2.59
CA VAL A 316 9.24 -17.62 -3.37
C VAL A 316 8.22 -18.77 -3.29
N LEU A 317 8.68 -20.02 -3.42
CA LEU A 317 7.81 -21.19 -3.31
C LEU A 317 7.26 -21.36 -1.89
N ALA A 318 8.10 -21.18 -0.88
CA ALA A 318 7.68 -21.23 0.53
C ALA A 318 6.63 -20.14 0.82
N SER A 319 6.87 -18.91 0.38
CA SER A 319 5.95 -17.78 0.49
C SER A 319 4.62 -18.05 -0.23
N LEU A 320 4.66 -18.63 -1.44
CA LEU A 320 3.47 -19.02 -2.20
C LEU A 320 2.60 -20.01 -1.40
N ILE A 321 3.20 -21.08 -0.89
CA ILE A 321 2.47 -22.12 -0.13
C ILE A 321 1.89 -21.53 1.15
N LEU A 322 2.71 -20.79 1.91
CA LEU A 322 2.30 -20.21 3.17
C LEU A 322 1.17 -19.19 2.98
N ASN A 323 1.29 -18.28 2.03
CA ASN A 323 0.26 -17.28 1.77
C ASN A 323 -1.02 -17.90 1.18
N LEU A 324 -0.92 -18.99 0.41
CA LEU A 324 -2.07 -19.76 -0.05
C LEU A 324 -2.86 -20.35 1.13
N VAL A 325 -2.17 -20.94 2.11
CA VAL A 325 -2.79 -21.52 3.31
C VAL A 325 -3.41 -20.44 4.19
N ILE A 326 -2.73 -19.32 4.41
CA ILE A 326 -3.19 -18.27 5.35
C ILE A 326 -4.28 -17.39 4.75
N PHE A 327 -4.08 -16.90 3.52
CA PHE A 327 -4.96 -15.90 2.90
C PHE A 327 -5.71 -16.42 1.68
N GLY A 328 -5.17 -17.40 0.94
CA GLY A 328 -5.75 -17.88 -0.32
C GLY A 328 -7.18 -18.40 -0.19
N TRP A 329 -7.49 -19.14 0.88
CA TRP A 329 -8.82 -19.73 1.09
C TRP A 329 -9.95 -18.69 1.25
N PHE A 330 -9.63 -17.44 1.61
CA PHE A 330 -10.62 -16.37 1.75
C PHE A 330 -11.41 -16.14 0.46
N ILE A 331 -10.82 -16.43 -0.72
CA ILE A 331 -11.47 -16.28 -2.03
C ILE A 331 -12.72 -17.17 -2.21
N PHE A 332 -12.87 -18.20 -1.37
CA PHE A 332 -14.02 -19.11 -1.39
C PHE A 332 -15.14 -18.69 -0.43
N LEU A 333 -14.90 -17.68 0.42
CA LEU A 333 -15.87 -17.22 1.40
C LEU A 333 -17.06 -16.48 0.78
N LYS A 334 -18.13 -16.38 1.58
CA LYS A 334 -19.43 -15.80 1.20
C LYS A 334 -19.33 -14.47 0.42
N PRO A 335 -18.48 -13.48 0.80
CA PRO A 335 -18.37 -12.23 0.03
C PRO A 335 -18.01 -12.42 -1.45
N PHE A 336 -17.26 -13.46 -1.81
CA PHE A 336 -16.87 -13.75 -3.20
C PHE A 336 -17.85 -14.66 -3.95
N ARG A 337 -18.90 -15.16 -3.28
CA ARG A 337 -19.94 -16.03 -3.87
C ARG A 337 -21.19 -15.24 -4.22
N GLU A 338 -21.50 -14.18 -3.47
CA GLU A 338 -22.68 -13.35 -3.69
C GLU A 338 -22.51 -12.53 -4.97
N LYS A 339 -23.16 -12.94 -6.07
CA LYS A 339 -23.44 -11.99 -7.15
C LYS A 339 -24.31 -10.90 -6.54
N LYS A 340 -23.78 -9.68 -6.40
CA LYS A 340 -24.66 -8.52 -6.29
C LYS A 340 -25.45 -8.48 -7.58
N GLU A 341 -26.77 -8.61 -7.47
CA GLU A 341 -27.68 -8.27 -8.56
C GLU A 341 -27.33 -6.85 -9.03
N ALA A 342 -27.24 -6.71 -10.34
CA ALA A 342 -26.56 -5.63 -11.05
C ALA A 342 -27.23 -4.26 -10.84
#